data_AF-A0A9W9JIB0-F1
#
_entry.id   AF-A0A9W9JIB0-F1
#
_cell.length_a   1.000
_cell.length_b   1.000
_cell.length_c   1.000
_cell.angle_alpha   90.00
_cell.angle_beta   90.00
_cell.angle_gamma   90.00
#
_symmetry.space_group_name_H-M   'P 1'
#
loop_
_entity.id
_entity.type
_entity.pdbx_description
1 polymer ?
#
loop_
_entity_poly.entity_id
_entity_poly.type
_entity_poly.pdbx_seq_one_letter_code
_entity_poly.pdbx_strand_id
1 'polypeptide(L)'
;MEDLPTTAKTHIVPAAQGYAFEVTKGERFRIVDIHGLQIVNEPGLKERVRMSYTRFRLQGVSPDIGEHLRTNHDTPALTITAGTCKVHDMTFIPCFLEIYAECSLEGHRSCTMNITVITGL
;
A
#
# COMPACT_ATOMS: atom_id res chain seq x y z
N MET A 1 1.80 -10.23 -17.82
CA MET A 1 2.96 -9.32 -17.59
C MET A 1 3.16 -8.40 -18.79
N GLU A 2 2.23 -8.40 -19.74
CA GLU A 2 2.23 -7.46 -20.86
C GLU A 2 2.08 -6.01 -20.37
N ASP A 3 2.66 -5.08 -21.13
CA ASP A 3 2.58 -3.61 -20.98
C ASP A 3 3.44 -2.88 -19.93
N LEU A 4 4.51 -3.48 -19.39
CA LEU A 4 5.54 -2.67 -18.74
C LEU A 4 6.53 -2.15 -19.78
N PRO A 5 6.89 -0.85 -19.76
CA PRO A 5 7.94 -0.35 -20.63
C PRO A 5 9.25 -1.10 -20.36
N THR A 6 10.08 -1.29 -21.38
CA THR A 6 11.37 -2.00 -21.27
C THR A 6 12.30 -1.40 -20.21
N THR A 7 12.09 -0.14 -19.83
CA THR A 7 12.82 0.57 -18.77
C THR A 7 12.34 0.25 -17.34
N ALA A 8 11.25 -0.51 -17.17
CA ALA A 8 10.69 -0.80 -15.86
C ALA A 8 11.63 -1.71 -15.04
N LYS A 9 12.00 -1.26 -13.84
CA LYS A 9 12.65 -2.10 -12.84
C LYS A 9 11.60 -2.94 -12.14
N THR A 10 11.83 -4.24 -12.04
CA THR A 10 10.92 -5.18 -11.37
C THR A 10 11.56 -5.72 -10.10
N HIS A 11 10.78 -5.82 -9.02
CA HIS A 11 11.19 -6.42 -7.77
C HIS A 11 10.07 -7.35 -7.25
N ILE A 12 10.44 -8.55 -6.80
CA ILE A 12 9.51 -9.47 -6.14
C ILE A 12 9.66 -9.30 -4.64
N VAL A 13 8.61 -8.83 -3.97
CA VAL A 13 8.56 -8.76 -2.52
C VAL A 13 8.32 -10.18 -1.98
N PRO A 14 9.22 -10.76 -1.18
CA PRO A 14 8.99 -12.08 -0.62
C PRO A 14 7.76 -12.10 0.28
N ALA A 15 7.11 -13.25 0.38
CA ALA A 15 5.95 -13.43 1.25
C ALA A 15 6.26 -13.00 2.69
N ALA A 16 5.30 -12.31 3.31
CA ALA A 16 5.40 -11.78 4.67
C ALA A 16 6.59 -10.81 4.91
N GLN A 17 7.08 -10.12 3.88
CA GLN A 17 8.11 -9.09 4.00
C GLN A 17 7.64 -7.73 3.46
N GLY A 18 8.39 -6.68 3.79
CA GLY A 18 8.21 -5.34 3.24
C GLY A 18 9.30 -5.01 2.21
N TYR A 19 9.02 -4.06 1.34
CA TYR A 19 10.00 -3.49 0.43
C TYR A 19 9.74 -1.99 0.25
N ALA A 20 10.80 -1.18 0.31
CA ALA A 20 10.73 0.25 0.06
C ALA A 20 11.49 0.58 -1.23
N PHE A 21 10.94 1.50 -2.02
CA PHE A 21 11.54 2.02 -3.23
C PHE A 21 11.15 3.48 -3.42
N GLU A 22 11.98 4.23 -4.13
CA GLU A 22 11.74 5.64 -4.42
C GLU A 22 10.99 5.80 -5.74
N VAL A 23 10.10 6.79 -5.78
CA VAL A 23 9.36 7.20 -6.97
C VAL A 23 9.43 8.72 -7.05
N THR A 24 9.91 9.22 -8.17
CA THR A 24 9.97 10.65 -8.45
C THR A 24 8.64 11.13 -9.02
N LYS A 25 8.28 12.39 -8.78
CA LYS A 25 7.05 12.97 -9.34
C LYS A 25 6.98 12.79 -10.86
N GLY A 26 5.89 12.18 -11.32
CA GLY A 26 5.64 11.88 -12.74
C GLY A 26 6.02 10.47 -13.16
N GLU A 27 6.82 9.77 -12.36
CA GLU A 27 7.06 8.33 -12.54
C GLU A 27 5.83 7.51 -12.18
N ARG A 28 5.81 6.27 -12.65
CA ARG A 28 4.74 5.30 -12.41
C ARG A 28 5.33 4.02 -11.89
N PHE A 29 4.60 3.38 -10.99
CA PHE A 29 4.87 2.02 -10.55
C PHE A 29 3.61 1.18 -10.66
N ARG A 30 3.78 -0.14 -10.70
CA ARG A 30 2.69 -1.11 -10.79
C ARG A 30 2.87 -2.15 -9.71
N ILE A 31 1.83 -2.35 -8.90
CA ILE A 31 1.74 -3.48 -7.98
C ILE A 31 1.08 -4.63 -8.75
N VAL A 32 1.74 -5.78 -8.78
CA VAL A 32 1.23 -6.99 -9.44
C VAL A 32 1.10 -8.08 -8.40
N ASP A 33 -0.14 -8.54 -8.22
CA ASP A 33 -0.40 -9.73 -7.43
C ASP A 33 -0.12 -10.98 -8.26
N ILE A 34 1.04 -11.60 -8.03
CA ILE A 34 1.54 -12.73 -8.83
C ILE A 34 0.86 -14.06 -8.49
N HIS A 35 0.19 -14.15 -7.34
CA HIS A 35 -0.44 -15.38 -6.84
C HIS A 35 -1.90 -15.20 -6.38
N GLY A 36 -2.37 -13.97 -6.21
CA GLY A 36 -3.70 -13.62 -5.75
C GLY A 36 -3.78 -13.35 -4.23
N LEU A 37 -4.70 -12.48 -3.85
CA LEU A 37 -5.13 -12.16 -2.47
C LEU A 37 -4.14 -11.38 -1.60
N GLN A 38 -3.10 -10.76 -2.18
CA GLN A 38 -2.09 -10.03 -1.40
C GLN A 38 -2.52 -8.57 -1.12
N ILE A 39 -2.34 -8.12 0.13
CA ILE A 39 -2.65 -6.76 0.60
C ILE A 39 -1.35 -5.95 0.76
N VAL A 40 -1.40 -4.66 0.39
CA VAL A 40 -0.28 -3.72 0.51
C VAL A 40 -0.64 -2.60 1.49
N ASN A 41 0.30 -2.21 2.35
CA ASN A 41 0.14 -1.17 3.37
C ASN A 41 1.27 -0.14 3.27
N GLU A 42 0.95 1.12 3.55
CA GLU A 42 1.85 2.27 3.35
C GLU A 42 2.66 2.65 4.61
N PRO A 43 3.91 3.14 4.46
CA PRO A 43 4.78 3.48 5.56
C PRO A 43 4.41 4.76 6.34
N GLY A 44 4.85 4.82 7.59
CA GLY A 44 4.53 5.87 8.55
C GLY A 44 5.37 7.15 8.45
N LEU A 45 5.54 7.75 7.27
CA LEU A 45 6.33 8.99 7.10
C LEU A 45 5.62 10.26 7.64
N LYS A 46 6.37 11.37 7.81
CA LYS A 46 5.85 12.67 8.30
C LYS A 46 4.75 13.23 7.40
N GLU A 47 5.02 13.25 6.10
CA GLU A 47 3.99 13.35 5.07
C GLU A 47 3.81 11.97 4.46
N ARG A 48 2.58 11.46 4.47
CA ARG A 48 2.25 10.10 4.04
C ARG A 48 0.84 10.04 3.52
N VAL A 49 0.57 9.06 2.67
CA VAL A 49 -0.80 8.72 2.28
C VAL A 49 -1.59 8.35 3.54
N ARG A 50 -2.78 8.94 3.68
CA ARG A 50 -3.72 8.63 4.76
C ARG A 50 -5.08 8.28 4.18
N MET A 51 -5.44 7.01 4.32
CA MET A 51 -6.69 6.48 3.75
C MET A 51 -7.94 7.16 4.30
N SER A 52 -7.91 7.71 5.52
CA SER A 52 -9.04 8.49 6.07
C SER A 52 -9.33 9.77 5.27
N TYR A 53 -8.31 10.46 4.74
CA TYR A 53 -8.47 11.65 3.91
C TYR A 53 -8.98 11.29 2.52
N THR A 54 -8.39 10.25 1.90
CA THR A 54 -8.90 9.69 0.64
C THR A 54 -10.38 9.32 0.79
N ARG A 55 -10.73 8.51 1.80
CA ARG A 55 -12.09 8.06 2.08
C ARG A 55 -13.05 9.21 2.31
N PHE A 56 -12.63 10.25 3.04
CA PHE A 56 -13.45 11.44 3.26
C PHE A 56 -13.78 12.15 1.93
N ARG A 57 -12.78 12.37 1.06
CA ARG A 57 -12.99 13.04 -0.23
C ARG A 57 -13.81 12.21 -1.21
N LEU A 58 -13.72 10.88 -1.11
CA LEU A 58 -14.52 9.94 -1.91
C LEU A 58 -15.88 9.59 -1.28
N GLN A 59 -16.28 10.29 -0.21
CA GLN A 59 -17.56 10.06 0.48
C GLN A 59 -17.77 8.60 0.90
N GLY A 60 -16.69 7.90 1.24
CA GLY A 60 -16.72 6.52 1.68
C GLY A 60 -16.60 5.46 0.57
N VAL A 61 -16.61 5.85 -0.71
CA VAL A 61 -16.45 4.94 -1.85
C VAL A 61 -14.99 4.55 -2.02
N SER A 62 -14.72 3.31 -2.45
CA SER A 62 -13.37 2.86 -2.82
C SER A 62 -12.80 3.69 -3.97
N PRO A 63 -11.50 3.98 -3.99
CA PRO A 63 -10.87 4.73 -5.06
C PRO A 63 -10.90 3.93 -6.37
N ASP A 64 -11.21 4.61 -7.46
CA ASP A 64 -11.27 4.07 -8.82
C ASP A 64 -10.20 4.73 -9.72
N ILE A 65 -10.08 4.28 -10.97
CA ILE A 65 -9.23 4.89 -11.98
C ILE A 65 -9.59 6.37 -12.14
N GLY A 66 -8.58 7.23 -12.04
CA GLY A 66 -8.70 8.68 -12.04
C GLY A 66 -8.66 9.31 -10.65
N GLU A 67 -8.94 8.54 -9.59
CA GLU A 67 -8.97 9.07 -8.22
C GLU A 67 -7.58 9.20 -7.60
N HIS A 68 -7.51 10.07 -6.58
CA HIS A 68 -6.28 10.38 -5.88
C HIS A 68 -6.23 9.77 -4.48
N LEU A 69 -5.12 9.09 -4.18
CA LEU A 69 -4.75 8.81 -2.80
C LEU A 69 -4.14 10.07 -2.19
N ARG A 70 -4.62 10.46 -1.00
CA ARG A 70 -4.33 11.76 -0.40
C ARG A 70 -3.43 11.67 0.80
N THR A 71 -2.64 12.72 1.03
CA THR A 71 -1.76 12.82 2.19
C THR A 71 -2.53 13.18 3.46
N ASN A 72 -1.84 13.17 4.60
CA ASN A 72 -2.30 13.79 5.84
C ASN A 72 -2.47 15.32 5.79
N HIS A 73 -2.15 15.98 4.68
CA HIS A 73 -2.42 17.40 4.42
C HIS A 73 -3.56 17.63 3.41
N ASP A 74 -4.33 16.59 3.07
CA ASP A 74 -5.39 16.60 2.03
C ASP A 74 -4.90 16.98 0.61
N THR A 75 -3.60 16.82 0.34
CA THR A 75 -3.02 17.02 -1.00
C THR A 75 -2.98 15.71 -1.79
N PRO A 76 -3.10 15.72 -3.13
CA PRO A 76 -2.95 14.50 -3.93
C PRO A 76 -1.50 14.02 -3.86
N ALA A 77 -1.30 12.74 -3.55
CA ALA A 77 0.02 12.11 -3.57
C ALA A 77 0.18 11.17 -4.77
N LEU A 78 -0.77 10.24 -4.93
CA LEU A 78 -0.77 9.24 -6.00
C LEU A 78 -2.10 9.30 -6.74
N THR A 79 -2.07 8.96 -8.02
CA THR A 79 -3.27 8.83 -8.85
C THR A 79 -3.40 7.40 -9.34
N ILE A 80 -4.57 6.81 -9.19
CA ILE A 80 -4.85 5.49 -9.76
C ILE A 80 -5.02 5.69 -11.27
N THR A 81 -4.13 5.12 -12.07
CA THR A 81 -4.15 5.31 -13.52
C THR A 81 -4.57 4.07 -14.30
N ALA A 82 -4.55 2.91 -13.64
CA ALA A 82 -5.06 1.64 -14.14
C ALA A 82 -5.28 0.71 -12.94
N GLY A 83 -6.24 -0.21 -13.06
CA GLY A 83 -6.52 -1.19 -12.01
C GLY A 83 -7.38 -2.32 -12.54
N THR A 84 -7.04 -3.54 -12.13
CA THR A 84 -7.89 -4.74 -12.29
C THR A 84 -8.39 -5.26 -10.95
N CYS A 85 -8.01 -4.59 -9.85
CA CYS A 85 -8.49 -4.88 -8.51
C CYS A 85 -9.98 -4.53 -8.42
N LYS A 86 -10.79 -5.43 -7.87
CA LYS A 86 -12.23 -5.19 -7.73
C LYS A 86 -12.56 -4.20 -6.62
N VAL A 87 -11.83 -4.27 -5.50
CA VAL A 87 -12.11 -3.48 -4.30
C VAL A 87 -10.79 -3.11 -3.62
N HIS A 88 -10.62 -1.83 -3.34
CA HIS A 88 -9.59 -1.33 -2.43
C HIS A 88 -10.23 -0.96 -1.10
N ASP A 89 -9.80 -1.63 -0.03
CA ASP A 89 -10.20 -1.26 1.32
C ASP A 89 -9.41 -0.02 1.79
N MET A 90 -10.09 0.81 2.58
CA MET A 90 -9.53 2.00 3.21
C MET A 90 -9.91 2.08 4.70
N THR A 91 -10.44 1.01 5.28
CA THR A 91 -11.09 1.01 6.59
C THR A 91 -10.37 0.17 7.63
N PHE A 92 -9.72 -0.91 7.22
CA PHE A 92 -8.93 -1.75 8.11
C PHE A 92 -7.51 -1.23 8.28
N ILE A 93 -6.99 -1.44 9.47
CA ILE A 93 -5.62 -1.13 9.82
C ILE A 93 -4.69 -2.25 9.33
N PRO A 94 -3.39 -1.95 9.09
CA PRO A 94 -2.40 -3.00 8.92
C PRO A 94 -2.40 -3.93 10.13
N CYS A 95 -2.24 -5.24 9.92
CA CYS A 95 -2.08 -6.15 11.05
C CYS A 95 -0.82 -5.79 11.87
N PHE A 96 -0.85 -6.07 13.16
CA PHE A 96 0.18 -5.76 14.15
C PHE A 96 0.37 -6.97 15.08
N LEU A 97 1.44 -7.02 15.88
CA LEU A 97 1.83 -8.25 16.58
C LEU A 97 0.78 -8.71 17.60
N GLU A 98 0.15 -7.74 18.26
CA GLU A 98 -0.77 -7.95 19.37
C GLU A 98 -2.04 -8.70 18.92
N ILE A 99 -2.55 -8.46 17.71
CA ILE A 99 -3.72 -9.18 17.16
C ILE A 99 -3.43 -10.69 16.97
N TYR A 100 -2.18 -11.04 16.72
CA TYR A 100 -1.76 -12.44 16.56
C TYR A 100 -1.47 -13.09 17.92
N ALA A 101 -0.95 -12.34 18.89
CA ALA A 101 -0.78 -12.81 20.26
C ALA A 101 -2.13 -13.18 20.91
N GLU A 102 -3.18 -12.40 20.65
CA GLU A 102 -4.56 -12.74 21.07
C GLU A 102 -5.05 -14.08 20.50
N CYS A 103 -4.47 -14.55 19.40
CA CYS A 103 -4.76 -15.83 18.75
C CYS A 103 -3.76 -16.93 19.09
N SER A 104 -2.87 -16.73 20.09
CA SER A 104 -1.77 -17.67 20.42
C SER A 104 -0.82 -17.94 19.24
N LEU A 105 -0.55 -16.90 18.44
CA LEU A 105 0.39 -16.91 17.33
C LEU A 105 1.56 -15.96 17.60
N GLU A 106 2.25 -16.18 18.71
CA GLU A 106 3.39 -15.37 19.11
C GLU A 106 4.52 -15.44 18.07
N GLY A 107 5.16 -14.30 17.81
CA GLY A 107 6.25 -14.21 16.81
C GLY A 107 5.80 -14.22 15.35
N HIS A 108 4.49 -14.23 15.08
CA HIS A 108 3.95 -14.10 13.73
C HIS A 108 4.34 -12.75 13.10
N ARG A 109 4.76 -12.75 11.84
CA ARG A 109 5.09 -11.50 11.13
C ARG A 109 3.83 -10.65 10.91
N SER A 110 3.96 -9.33 11.00
CA SER A 110 2.84 -8.41 10.79
C SER A 110 3.20 -7.34 9.76
N CYS A 111 2.18 -6.76 9.11
CA CYS A 111 2.38 -5.67 8.17
C CYS A 111 3.03 -4.47 8.84
N THR A 112 2.62 -4.15 10.06
CA THR A 112 3.24 -3.06 10.84
C THR A 112 4.71 -3.34 11.08
N MET A 113 5.09 -4.54 11.50
CA MET A 113 6.50 -4.90 11.68
C MET A 113 7.30 -4.82 10.37
N ASN A 114 6.71 -5.29 9.26
CA ASN A 114 7.35 -5.22 7.94
C ASN A 114 7.61 -3.78 7.49
N ILE A 115 6.67 -2.87 7.76
CA ILE A 115 6.84 -1.43 7.52
C ILE A 115 7.96 -0.87 8.40
N THR A 116 7.92 -1.12 9.71
CA THR A 116 8.93 -0.68 10.68
C THR A 116 10.34 -1.07 10.22
N VAL A 117 10.54 -2.32 9.82
CA VAL A 117 11.85 -2.85 9.36
C VAL A 117 12.35 -2.11 8.12
N ILE A 118 11.51 -1.84 7.13
CA ILE A 118 11.95 -1.18 5.89
C ILE A 118 12.10 0.34 6.02
N THR A 119 11.42 0.97 6.97
CA THR A 119 11.51 2.42 7.20
C THR A 119 12.53 2.81 8.25
N GLY A 120 12.99 1.87 9.08
CA GLY A 120 13.84 2.15 10.24
C GLY A 120 13.15 3.03 11.30
N LEU A 121 11.82 2.92 11.40
CA LEU A 121 10.99 3.62 12.38
C LEU A 121 10.84 2.80 13.66
#